data_AF-A0A660Z4P1-F1
#
_entry.id   AF-A0A660Z4P1-F1
#
_cell.length_a   1.000
_cell.length_b   1.000
_cell.length_c   1.000
_cell.angle_alpha   90.00
_cell.angle_beta   90.00
_cell.angle_gamma   90.00
#
_symmetry.space_group_name_H-M   'P 1'
#
loop_
_entity.id
_entity.type
_entity.pdbx_description
1 polymer ?
#
loop_
_entity_poly.entity_id
_entity_poly.type
_entity_poly.pdbx_seq_one_letter_code
_entity_poly.pdbx_strand_id
1 'polypeptide(L)' 'MVEKVREIIKESIATKERLLDISESIARAVEMAAETLKGGHKILLCGNGGSAADSQHIA' A
#
# COMPACT_ATOMS: atom_id res chain seq x y z
N MET A 1 -3.49 26.22 -13.34
CA MET A 1 -2.39 25.37 -12.85
C MET A 1 -2.49 25.11 -11.35
N VAL A 2 -2.49 26.15 -10.50
CA VAL A 2 -2.60 26.00 -9.04
C VAL A 2 -3.87 25.22 -8.63
N GLU A 3 -5.01 25.49 -9.26
CA GLU A 3 -6.24 24.78 -8.91
C GLU A 3 -6.17 23.28 -9.21
N LYS A 4 -5.64 22.90 -10.38
CA LYS A 4 -5.41 21.49 -10.73
C LYS A 4 -4.47 20.78 -9.75
N VAL A 5 -3.44 21.46 -9.24
CA VAL A 5 -2.57 20.90 -8.19
C VAL A 5 -3.35 20.67 -6.90
N ARG A 6 -4.20 21.62 -6.49
CA ARG A 6 -5.06 21.45 -5.30
C ARG A 6 -6.05 20.31 -5.46
N GLU A 7 -6.63 20.13 -6.65
CA GLU A 7 -7.54 19.03 -6.95
C GLU A 7 -6.85 17.67 -6.80
N ILE A 8 -5.67 17.49 -7.41
CA ILE A 8 -4.89 16.24 -7.30
C ILE A 8 -4.55 15.93 -5.84
N ILE A 9 -4.17 16.94 -5.06
CA ILE A 9 -3.87 16.77 -3.62
C ILE A 9 -5.14 16.35 -2.86
N LYS A 10 -6.28 17.01 -3.09
CA LYS A 10 -7.56 16.67 -2.46
C LYS A 10 -8.01 15.24 -2.79
N GLU A 11 -7.85 14.81 -4.04
CA GLU A 11 -8.15 13.44 -4.46
C GLU A 11 -7.26 12.42 -3.72
N SER A 12 -5.99 12.73 -3.55
CA SER A 12 -5.06 11.89 -2.78
C SER A 12 -5.42 11.83 -1.30
N ILE A 13 -5.88 12.93 -0.70
CA ILE A 13 -6.38 12.97 0.68
C ILE A 13 -7.62 12.09 0.81
N ALA A 14 -8.64 12.30 -0.03
CA ALA A 14 -9.87 11.52 0.01
C ALA A 14 -9.60 10.01 -0.19
N THR A 15 -8.63 9.66 -1.03
CA THR A 15 -8.19 8.27 -1.19
C THR A 15 -7.56 7.70 0.07
N LYS A 16 -6.76 8.48 0.80
CA LYS A 16 -6.18 8.06 2.08
C LYS A 16 -7.21 7.97 3.20
N GLU A 17 -8.20 8.86 3.23
CA GLU A 17 -9.31 8.77 4.19
C GLU A 17 -10.09 7.45 4.04
N ARG A 18 -10.33 7.00 2.80
CA ARG A 18 -10.95 5.69 2.54
C ARG A 18 -10.11 4.49 3.01
N LEU A 19 -8.81 4.65 3.29
CA LEU A 19 -8.01 3.56 3.86
C LEU A 19 -8.45 3.20 5.29
N LEU A 20 -9.10 4.14 6.00
CA LEU A 20 -9.65 3.88 7.33
C LEU A 20 -10.69 2.75 7.31
N ASP A 21 -11.50 2.69 6.25
CA ASP A 21 -12.56 1.69 6.07
C ASP A 21 -12.01 0.26 5.87
N ILE A 22 -10.75 0.12 5.44
CA ILE A 22 -10.08 -1.16 5.23
C ILE A 22 -8.95 -1.42 6.23
N SER A 23 -8.86 -0.62 7.29
CA SER A 23 -7.79 -0.69 8.30
C SER A 23 -7.64 -2.09 8.92
N GLU A 24 -8.74 -2.80 9.17
CA GLU A 24 -8.70 -4.19 9.64
C GLU A 24 -8.05 -5.14 8.62
N SER A 25 -8.33 -4.96 7.32
CA SER A 25 -7.70 -5.77 6.27
C SER A 25 -6.21 -5.51 6.17
N ILE A 26 -5.79 -4.26 6.35
CA ILE A 26 -4.37 -3.87 6.43
C ILE A 26 -3.71 -4.56 7.63
N ALA A 27 -4.33 -4.50 8.81
CA ALA A 27 -3.80 -5.16 10.02
C ALA A 27 -3.63 -6.67 9.81
N ARG A 28 -4.63 -7.35 9.24
CA ARG A 28 -4.53 -8.78 8.89
C ARG A 28 -3.40 -9.07 7.92
N ALA A 29 -3.20 -8.23 6.90
CA ALA A 29 -2.10 -8.39 5.95
C ALA A 29 -0.72 -8.28 6.64
N VAL A 30 -0.58 -7.34 7.59
CA VAL A 30 0.64 -7.18 8.39
C VAL A 30 0.89 -8.41 9.26
N GLU A 31 -0.14 -8.93 9.94
CA GLU A 31 -0.03 -10.14 10.77
C GLU A 31 0.42 -11.34 9.93
N MET A 32 -0.25 -11.60 8.80
CA MET A 32 0.11 -12.70 7.90
C MET A 32 1.56 -12.58 7.39
N ALA A 33 1.98 -11.37 7.00
CA ALA A 33 3.35 -11.13 6.54
C ALA A 33 4.37 -11.39 7.65
N ALA A 34 4.11 -10.87 8.86
CA ALA A 34 4.99 -11.04 10.02
C ALA A 34 5.11 -12.51 10.44
N GLU A 35 4.01 -13.25 10.49
CA GLU A 35 4.01 -14.69 10.81
C GLU A 35 4.77 -15.51 9.76
N THR A 36 4.57 -15.21 8.48
CA THR A 36 5.29 -15.84 7.37
C THR A 36 6.80 -15.70 7.54
N LEU A 37 7.27 -14.48 7.80
CA LEU A 37 8.69 -14.20 7.98
C LEU A 37 9.25 -14.81 9.28
N LYS A 38 8.50 -14.75 10.40
CA LYS A 38 8.90 -15.39 11.67
C LYS A 38 9.01 -16.91 11.53
N GLY A 39 8.18 -17.53 10.70
CA GLY A 39 8.25 -18.96 10.37
C GLY A 39 9.45 -19.36 9.50
N GLY A 40 10.32 -18.42 9.13
CA GLY A 40 11.46 -18.67 8.24
C GLY A 40 11.06 -18.84 6.77
N HIS A 41 9.83 -18.45 6.41
CA HIS A 41 9.39 -18.42 5.02
C HIS A 41 9.76 -17.08 4.36
N LYS A 42 9.36 -16.93 3.09
CA LYS A 42 9.64 -15.75 2.27
C LYS A 42 8.35 -15.19 1.68
N ILE A 43 8.34 -13.89 1.46
CA ILE A 43 7.27 -13.18 0.74
C ILE A 43 7.83 -12.83 -0.65
N LEU A 44 7.11 -13.20 -1.70
CA LEU A 44 7.45 -12.84 -3.08
C LEU A 44 6.50 -11.73 -3.54
N LEU A 45 7.05 -10.59 -3.95
CA LEU A 45 6.29 -9.43 -4.42
C LEU A 45 6.43 -9.29 -5.93
N CYS A 46 5.33 -8.99 -6.61
CA CYS A 46 5.32 -8.76 -8.04
C CYS A 46 4.29 -7.71 -8.43
N GLY A 47 4.55 -6.99 -9.52
CA GLY A 47 3.67 -5.95 -10.05
C GLY A 47 4.10 -5.52 -11.45
N ASN A 48 3.28 -4.68 -12.08
CA ASN A 48 3.49 -4.12 -13.41
C ASN A 48 3.57 -2.59 -13.35
N GLY A 49 4.47 -1.97 -14.12
CA GLY A 49 4.62 -0.51 -14.17
C GLY A 49 4.93 0.09 -12.80
N GLY A 50 4.13 1.06 -12.34
CA GLY A 50 4.30 1.67 -11.01
C GLY A 50 4.27 0.65 -9.87
N SER A 51 3.40 -0.36 -9.94
CA SER A 51 3.34 -1.41 -8.91
C SER A 51 4.54 -2.35 -8.92
N ALA A 52 5.30 -2.44 -10.03
CA ALA A 52 6.60 -3.11 -10.03
C ALA A 52 7.62 -2.30 -9.21
N ALA A 53 7.59 -0.97 -9.33
CA ALA A 53 8.43 -0.07 -8.53
C ALA A 53 8.09 -0.13 -7.03
N ASP A 54 6.81 -0.29 -6.68
CA ASP A 54 6.40 -0.52 -5.29
C ASP A 54 6.85 -1.90 -4.77
N SER A 55 6.73 -2.94 -5.59
CA SER A 55 7.16 -4.30 -5.23
C SER A 55 8.66 -4.36 -4.89
N GLN A 56 9.51 -3.70 -5.68
CA GLN A 56 10.96 -3.60 -5.41
C GLN A 56 11.31 -2.63 -4.28
N HIS A 57 10.43 -1.70 -3.90
CA HIS A 57 10.67 -0.80 -2.77
C HIS A 57 10.44 -1.53 -1.44
N ILE A 58 9.46 -2.43 -1.40
CA ILE A 58 9.19 -3.25 -0.21
C ILE A 58 10.25 -4.35 -0.05
N ALA A 59 10.70 -4.95 -1.15
CA ALA A 59 11.62 -6.10 -1.18
C ALA A 59 13.10 -5.73 -1.00
#